data_AF-A0A940YRJ8-F1
#
_entry.id   AF-A0A940YRJ8-F1
#
_cell.length_a   1.000
_cell.length_b   1.000
_cell.length_c   1.000
_cell.angle_alpha   90.00
_cell.angle_beta   90.00
_cell.angle_gamma   90.00
#
_symmetry.space_group_name_H-M   'P 1'
#
loop_
_entity.id
_entity.type
_entity.pdbx_description
1 polymer ?
#
loop_
_entity_poly.entity_id
_entity_poly.type
_entity_poly.pdbx_seq_one_letter_code
_entity_poly.pdbx_strand_id
1 'polypeptide(L)'
;MMYRLIPLAATLLAASAAQADWVTVSDAGTPVLSVCNPKTGKGGQQTQDPNLSTCKVDGLPGSPSMPGYTRIKATSTPITVNTVQVGTLHDWVWCAGTSQVCDGSNSYILGTRVELNDSTDWGSTGESFEINDFTRAIKPDQPAQIAYFMGTVDNGTSAATAKAYKYMEYAGRTRKGLGEYAGSKKGDLNPTRNNAWIDFRSDTNADDPDANPPFSFSSPWSPWMMVHQICANGIKPAQVGNKLRLHQGGEEGQPDVEVYASAYVCK
;
A
#
# COMPACT_ATOMS: atom_id res chain seq x y z
N MET A 1 8.83 42.83 55.55
CA MET A 1 8.67 42.59 54.09
C MET A 1 9.13 41.17 53.82
N MET A 2 8.18 40.24 53.64
CA MET A 2 8.42 38.80 53.64
C MET A 2 8.16 38.29 52.22
N TYR A 3 9.23 37.97 51.48
CA TYR A 3 9.13 37.49 50.10
C TYR A 3 8.72 36.01 50.09
N ARG A 4 7.54 35.71 49.54
CA ARG A 4 7.09 34.35 49.23
C ARG A 4 7.75 33.88 47.94
N LEU A 5 8.49 32.78 48.02
CA LEU A 5 8.95 32.00 46.86
C LEU A 5 7.77 31.21 46.30
N ILE A 6 7.47 31.41 45.01
CA ILE A 6 6.50 30.61 44.24
C ILE A 6 7.29 29.47 43.57
N PRO A 7 6.94 28.19 43.78
CA PRO A 7 7.61 27.11 43.08
C PRO A 7 7.12 27.05 41.62
N LEU A 8 8.07 27.15 40.69
CA LEU A 8 7.84 26.87 39.27
C LEU A 8 7.64 25.35 39.11
N ALA A 9 6.42 24.92 38.80
CA ALA A 9 6.16 23.54 38.39
C ALA A 9 6.64 23.35 36.95
N ALA A 10 7.72 22.59 36.76
CA ALA A 10 8.18 22.16 35.45
C ALA A 10 7.18 21.15 34.87
N THR A 11 6.39 21.59 33.90
CA THR A 11 5.52 20.71 33.11
C THR A 11 6.40 19.93 32.14
N LEU A 12 6.63 18.65 32.45
CA LEU A 12 7.19 17.69 31.50
C LEU A 12 6.20 17.52 30.34
N LEU A 13 6.43 18.25 29.24
CA LEU A 13 5.84 17.94 27.94
C LEU A 13 6.40 16.58 27.51
N ALA A 14 5.66 15.51 27.80
CA ALA A 14 5.87 14.24 27.15
C ALA A 14 5.57 14.45 25.67
N ALA A 15 6.61 14.55 24.84
CA ALA A 15 6.46 14.41 23.41
C ALA A 15 5.95 12.99 23.16
N SER A 16 4.64 12.86 22.89
CA SER A 16 4.08 11.65 22.33
C SER A 16 4.88 11.30 21.08
N ALA A 17 5.40 10.08 21.01
CA ALA A 17 6.01 9.56 19.79
C ALA A 17 5.03 9.82 18.64
N ALA A 18 5.49 10.52 17.59
CA ALA A 18 4.67 10.79 16.44
C ALA A 18 4.22 9.46 15.85
N GLN A 19 2.93 9.15 15.97
CA GLN A 19 2.34 8.04 15.23
C GLN A 19 2.59 8.32 13.76
N ALA A 20 3.04 7.29 13.06
CA ALA A 20 3.13 7.39 11.62
C ALA A 20 1.76 7.65 11.02
N ASP A 21 1.77 8.57 10.07
CA ASP A 21 0.59 9.26 9.60
C ASP A 21 0.46 9.12 8.08
N TRP A 22 -0.74 9.40 7.61
CA TRP A 22 -1.06 9.57 6.22
C TRP A 22 -0.12 10.57 5.55
N VAL A 23 0.48 10.19 4.42
CA VAL A 23 1.36 11.08 3.67
C VAL A 23 0.60 11.68 2.51
N THR A 24 0.48 13.01 2.49
CA THR A 24 -0.07 13.72 1.32
C THR A 24 0.88 13.58 0.14
N VAL A 25 0.41 13.02 -0.97
CA VAL A 25 1.21 12.92 -2.20
C VAL A 25 1.14 14.23 -2.97
N SER A 26 2.29 14.72 -3.43
CA SER A 26 2.36 15.93 -4.24
C SER A 26 1.60 15.75 -5.56
N ASP A 27 0.93 16.81 -6.02
CA ASP A 27 0.27 16.92 -7.33
C ASP A 27 1.07 17.72 -8.36
N ALA A 28 2.24 18.25 -7.97
CA ALA A 28 3.15 19.01 -8.82
C ALA A 28 4.62 18.82 -8.44
N GLY A 29 5.54 19.25 -9.32
CA GLY A 29 6.98 19.24 -9.06
C GLY A 29 7.59 17.85 -8.90
N THR A 30 8.76 17.81 -8.25
CA THR A 30 9.58 16.62 -7.98
C THR A 30 9.99 16.59 -6.49
N PRO A 31 10.12 15.42 -5.85
CA PRO A 31 9.89 14.09 -6.40
C PRO A 31 8.39 13.81 -6.65
N VAL A 32 8.11 12.85 -7.54
CA VAL A 32 6.74 12.38 -7.82
C VAL A 32 6.32 11.31 -6.82
N LEU A 33 7.28 10.48 -6.39
CA LEU A 33 7.09 9.44 -5.39
C LEU A 33 7.48 9.91 -4.00
N SER A 34 6.62 9.65 -3.03
CA SER A 34 6.94 9.68 -1.60
C SER A 34 7.72 8.43 -1.23
N VAL A 35 8.71 8.61 -0.36
CA VAL A 35 9.50 7.51 0.22
C VAL A 35 8.83 7.06 1.51
N CYS A 36 8.56 5.76 1.63
CA CYS A 36 7.90 5.18 2.80
C CYS A 36 8.84 4.23 3.54
N ASN A 37 9.15 3.07 2.97
CA ASN A 37 10.13 2.15 3.54
C ASN A 37 10.98 1.49 2.44
N PRO A 38 11.88 2.24 1.80
CA PRO A 38 12.63 1.76 0.65
C PRO A 38 13.61 0.66 1.06
N LYS A 39 13.87 -0.28 0.15
CA LYS A 39 14.99 -1.19 0.32
C LYS A 39 16.32 -0.41 0.33
N THR A 40 17.21 -0.76 1.25
CA THR A 40 18.58 -0.25 1.34
C THR A 40 19.59 -1.38 1.12
N GLY A 41 20.77 -1.11 0.57
CA GLY A 41 21.76 -2.15 0.22
C GLY A 41 21.88 -2.38 -1.29
N LYS A 42 22.57 -3.46 -1.69
CA LYS A 42 22.84 -3.83 -3.09
C LYS A 42 22.74 -5.33 -3.29
N GLY A 43 22.22 -5.77 -4.45
CA GLY A 43 22.04 -7.20 -4.77
C GLY A 43 21.13 -7.90 -3.75
N GLY A 44 21.31 -9.20 -3.53
CA GLY A 44 20.55 -10.00 -2.54
C GLY A 44 20.82 -9.65 -1.06
N GLN A 45 21.22 -8.42 -0.75
CA GLN A 45 21.41 -7.87 0.60
C GLN A 45 20.48 -6.68 0.87
N GLN A 46 19.39 -6.55 0.11
CA GLN A 46 18.43 -5.47 0.27
C GLN A 46 17.63 -5.62 1.57
N THR A 47 17.51 -4.54 2.33
CA THR A 47 16.80 -4.50 3.62
C THR A 47 15.77 -3.39 3.70
N GLN A 48 14.66 -3.67 4.39
CA GLN A 48 13.72 -2.65 4.86
C GLN A 48 13.82 -2.54 6.39
N ASP A 49 13.57 -1.34 6.93
CA ASP A 49 13.66 -1.11 8.38
C ASP A 49 12.29 -1.29 9.03
N PRO A 50 12.07 -2.30 9.90
CA PRO A 50 10.79 -2.49 10.58
C PRO A 50 10.40 -1.33 11.50
N ASN A 51 11.37 -0.51 11.92
CA ASN A 51 11.16 0.66 12.76
C ASN A 51 10.84 1.92 11.96
N LEU A 52 11.07 1.92 10.64
CA LEU A 52 10.68 3.03 9.79
C LEU A 52 9.15 3.03 9.66
N SER A 53 8.57 4.12 10.16
CA SER A 53 7.13 4.23 10.31
C SER A 53 6.51 5.09 9.22
N THR A 54 7.26 5.82 8.38
CA THR A 54 6.71 6.69 7.33
C THR A 54 5.67 5.97 6.47
N CYS A 55 4.48 6.58 6.31
CA CYS A 55 3.29 6.03 5.63
C CYS A 55 2.64 4.81 6.31
N LYS A 56 3.22 4.23 7.36
CA LYS A 56 2.70 3.04 8.05
C LYS A 56 1.61 3.44 9.03
N VAL A 57 0.49 2.72 9.04
CA VAL A 57 -0.55 2.88 10.06
C VAL A 57 -0.70 1.59 10.88
N ASP A 58 -1.23 1.72 12.10
CA ASP A 58 -1.33 0.62 13.07
C ASP A 58 -2.61 -0.23 12.90
N GLY A 59 -3.42 0.03 11.88
CA GLY A 59 -4.62 -0.75 11.61
C GLY A 59 -5.40 -0.31 10.39
N LEU A 60 -6.42 -1.10 10.09
CA LEU A 60 -7.40 -0.76 9.06
C LEU A 60 -8.40 0.28 9.56
N PRO A 61 -8.98 1.10 8.66
CA PRO A 61 -10.03 2.02 9.05
C PRO A 61 -11.21 1.29 9.71
N GLY A 62 -11.71 1.87 10.81
CA GLY A 62 -12.74 1.28 11.66
C GLY A 62 -12.23 0.31 12.73
N SER A 63 -10.92 0.05 12.80
CA SER A 63 -10.30 -0.65 13.92
C SER A 63 -10.17 0.27 15.15
N PRO A 64 -9.86 -0.27 16.35
CA PRO A 64 -9.50 0.55 17.50
C PRO A 64 -8.31 1.48 17.29
N SER A 65 -7.38 1.12 16.40
CA SER A 65 -6.21 1.94 16.04
C SER A 65 -6.51 3.00 14.97
N MET A 66 -7.64 2.91 14.27
CA MET A 66 -8.11 3.91 13.31
C MET A 66 -9.64 4.06 13.38
N PRO A 67 -10.19 4.64 14.47
CA PRO A 67 -11.63 4.78 14.65
C PRO A 67 -12.22 5.86 13.71
N GLY A 68 -13.54 5.98 13.69
CA GLY A 68 -14.24 7.02 12.92
C GLY A 68 -14.45 6.69 11.44
N TYR A 69 -14.15 5.46 11.03
CA TYR A 69 -14.45 4.94 9.70
C TYR A 69 -15.30 3.69 9.79
N THR A 70 -16.09 3.44 8.75
CA THR A 70 -16.84 2.21 8.60
C THR A 70 -16.68 1.63 7.20
N ARG A 71 -16.48 0.31 7.13
CA ARG A 71 -16.31 -0.38 5.86
C ARG A 71 -17.67 -0.52 5.17
N ILE A 72 -17.81 0.11 4.02
CA ILE A 72 -19.06 0.10 3.24
C ILE A 72 -19.02 -0.85 2.06
N LYS A 73 -17.83 -1.25 1.60
CA LYS A 73 -17.63 -2.22 0.53
C LYS A 73 -16.44 -3.12 0.83
N ALA A 74 -16.59 -4.39 0.45
CA ALA A 74 -15.52 -5.39 0.45
C ALA A 74 -15.73 -6.28 -0.76
N THR A 75 -14.72 -6.38 -1.62
CA THR A 75 -14.74 -7.22 -2.82
C THR A 75 -13.46 -8.03 -2.88
N SER A 76 -13.57 -9.27 -3.33
CA SER A 76 -12.43 -10.15 -3.60
C SER A 76 -12.57 -10.65 -5.04
N THR A 77 -11.49 -10.58 -5.81
CA THR A 77 -11.46 -11.02 -7.21
C THR A 77 -10.29 -12.00 -7.38
N PRO A 78 -10.51 -13.19 -7.94
CA PRO A 78 -9.41 -14.09 -8.33
C PRO A 78 -8.45 -13.39 -9.29
N ILE A 79 -7.16 -13.57 -9.06
CA ILE A 79 -6.13 -13.19 -10.02
C ILE A 79 -5.87 -14.43 -10.87
N THR A 80 -6.20 -14.35 -12.16
CA THR A 80 -6.07 -15.48 -13.08
C THR A 80 -5.10 -15.14 -14.21
N VAL A 81 -4.10 -15.98 -14.42
CA VAL A 81 -3.08 -15.83 -15.48
C VAL A 81 -3.00 -17.12 -16.29
N ASN A 82 -3.12 -17.03 -17.62
CA ASN A 82 -3.31 -18.16 -18.52
C ASN A 82 -4.18 -19.28 -17.91
N THR A 83 -5.37 -18.93 -17.42
CA THR A 83 -6.38 -19.83 -16.80
C THR A 83 -6.06 -20.42 -15.42
N VAL A 84 -4.88 -20.16 -14.86
CA VAL A 84 -4.51 -20.57 -13.50
C VAL A 84 -4.79 -19.43 -12.53
N GLN A 85 -5.45 -19.73 -11.41
CA GLN A 85 -5.63 -18.76 -10.34
C GLN A 85 -4.35 -18.70 -9.50
N VAL A 86 -3.70 -17.54 -9.49
CA VAL A 86 -2.39 -17.32 -8.85
C VAL A 86 -2.52 -16.54 -7.54
N GLY A 87 -3.72 -16.05 -7.24
CA GLY A 87 -4.00 -15.33 -6.01
C GLY A 87 -5.40 -14.74 -5.97
N THR A 88 -5.60 -13.88 -4.99
CA THR A 88 -6.84 -13.13 -4.75
C THR A 88 -6.50 -11.67 -4.49
N LEU A 89 -7.19 -10.78 -5.20
CA LEU A 89 -7.14 -9.35 -5.02
C LEU A 89 -8.31 -8.91 -4.13
N HIS A 90 -8.02 -8.26 -3.02
CA HIS A 90 -8.98 -7.64 -2.12
C HIS A 90 -9.09 -6.14 -2.38
N ASP A 91 -10.32 -5.63 -2.46
CA ASP A 91 -10.65 -4.21 -2.62
C ASP A 91 -11.69 -3.78 -1.59
N TRP A 92 -11.27 -3.00 -0.60
CA TRP A 92 -12.14 -2.54 0.47
C TRP A 92 -12.30 -1.03 0.41
N VAL A 93 -13.49 -0.56 0.77
CA VAL A 93 -13.78 0.86 0.86
C VAL A 93 -14.38 1.17 2.20
N TRP A 94 -13.83 2.20 2.82
CA TRP A 94 -14.33 2.80 4.03
C TRP A 94 -14.76 4.23 3.76
N CYS A 95 -15.75 4.68 4.51
CA CYS A 95 -16.09 6.10 4.60
C CYS A 95 -15.97 6.57 6.04
N ALA A 96 -15.72 7.86 6.24
CA ALA A 96 -15.83 8.48 7.55
C ALA A 96 -17.27 8.30 8.06
N GLY A 97 -17.39 7.87 9.32
CA GLY A 97 -18.64 7.50 9.96
C GLY A 97 -18.53 6.27 10.85
N THR A 98 -19.64 5.89 11.47
CA THR A 98 -19.71 4.77 12.42
C THR A 98 -20.91 3.88 12.13
N SER A 99 -20.90 2.64 12.64
CA SER A 99 -22.04 1.73 12.56
C SER A 99 -22.61 1.53 11.14
N GLN A 100 -21.73 1.38 10.15
CA GLN A 100 -22.07 1.18 8.72
C GLN A 100 -22.77 2.37 8.04
N VAL A 101 -22.75 3.55 8.65
CA VAL A 101 -23.29 4.79 8.10
C VAL A 101 -22.16 5.80 7.86
N CYS A 102 -22.12 6.39 6.67
CA CYS A 102 -21.21 7.50 6.36
C CYS A 102 -21.74 8.81 6.95
N ASP A 103 -20.87 9.67 7.47
CA ASP A 103 -21.22 10.93 8.13
C ASP A 103 -21.55 12.11 7.18
N GLY A 104 -21.48 11.87 5.87
CA GLY A 104 -21.76 12.87 4.83
C GLY A 104 -20.57 13.76 4.46
N SER A 105 -19.42 13.63 5.12
CA SER A 105 -18.17 14.34 4.76
C SER A 105 -17.63 13.95 3.38
N ASN A 106 -18.09 12.81 2.84
CA ASN A 106 -17.57 12.21 1.62
C ASN A 106 -16.06 11.93 1.69
N SER A 107 -15.51 11.74 2.89
CA SER A 107 -14.16 11.19 3.09
C SER A 107 -14.21 9.68 2.90
N TYR A 108 -13.36 9.18 2.00
CA TYR A 108 -13.26 7.77 1.68
C TYR A 108 -11.81 7.30 1.72
N ILE A 109 -11.63 6.10 2.26
CA ILE A 109 -10.38 5.35 2.17
C ILE A 109 -10.63 4.18 1.24
N LEU A 110 -9.78 4.05 0.22
CA LEU A 110 -9.84 3.00 -0.76
C LEU A 110 -8.59 2.13 -0.59
N GLY A 111 -8.78 0.88 -0.19
CA GLY A 111 -7.71 -0.07 0.09
C GLY A 111 -7.64 -1.19 -0.93
N THR A 112 -6.42 -1.55 -1.29
CA THR A 112 -6.08 -2.71 -2.13
C THR A 112 -5.11 -3.62 -1.37
N ARG A 113 -5.30 -4.94 -1.49
CA ARG A 113 -4.37 -5.94 -0.98
C ARG A 113 -4.40 -7.19 -1.85
N VAL A 114 -3.31 -7.94 -1.90
CA VAL A 114 -3.26 -9.24 -2.58
C VAL A 114 -2.86 -10.34 -1.59
N GLU A 115 -3.44 -11.51 -1.82
CA GLU A 115 -3.00 -12.82 -1.33
C GLU A 115 -2.55 -13.62 -2.55
N LEU A 116 -1.28 -13.97 -2.65
CA LEU A 116 -0.78 -14.88 -3.67
C LEU A 116 -0.87 -16.33 -3.18
N ASN A 117 -1.20 -17.23 -4.10
CA ASN A 117 -1.19 -18.67 -3.85
C ASN A 117 0.26 -19.16 -3.80
N ASP A 118 0.53 -20.18 -3.00
CA ASP A 118 1.84 -20.83 -2.86
C ASP A 118 2.21 -21.75 -4.03
N SER A 119 1.41 -21.79 -5.10
CA SER A 119 1.57 -22.79 -6.15
C SER A 119 2.62 -22.40 -7.19
N THR A 120 3.62 -23.26 -7.38
CA THR A 120 4.58 -23.28 -8.50
C THR A 120 3.96 -23.80 -9.82
N ASP A 121 2.65 -24.06 -9.84
CA ASP A 121 1.91 -24.73 -10.91
C ASP A 121 1.73 -23.90 -12.20
N TRP A 122 2.51 -22.83 -12.38
CA TRP A 122 2.43 -21.99 -13.56
C TRP A 122 3.78 -21.73 -14.22
N GLY A 123 4.12 -22.64 -15.14
CA GLY A 123 5.26 -22.51 -16.04
C GLY A 123 6.31 -23.60 -15.84
N SER A 124 7.08 -23.88 -16.88
CA SER A 124 8.15 -24.90 -16.87
C SER A 124 9.39 -24.49 -16.08
N THR A 125 9.42 -23.28 -15.52
CA THR A 125 10.59 -22.71 -14.81
C THR A 125 10.56 -22.97 -13.30
N GLY A 126 9.39 -23.25 -12.73
CA GLY A 126 9.23 -23.45 -11.28
C GLY A 126 9.37 -22.18 -10.44
N GLU A 127 9.34 -21.01 -11.07
CA GLU A 127 9.46 -19.70 -10.41
C GLU A 127 8.11 -19.17 -9.92
N SER A 128 8.12 -18.44 -8.81
CA SER A 128 6.92 -17.82 -8.24
C SER A 128 6.60 -16.47 -8.89
N PHE A 129 5.40 -15.97 -8.59
CA PHE A 129 4.98 -14.63 -9.01
C PHE A 129 5.45 -13.57 -8.04
N GLU A 130 5.78 -12.41 -8.59
CA GLU A 130 5.98 -11.18 -7.84
C GLU A 130 5.06 -10.08 -8.36
N ILE A 131 4.45 -9.34 -7.45
CA ILE A 131 3.79 -8.06 -7.73
C ILE A 131 4.67 -6.99 -7.13
N ASN A 132 5.09 -6.01 -7.94
CA ASN A 132 5.86 -4.86 -7.46
C ASN A 132 5.02 -3.59 -7.45
N ASP A 133 4.02 -3.50 -8.32
CA ASP A 133 3.21 -2.28 -8.48
C ASP A 133 1.72 -2.56 -8.26
N PHE A 134 1.12 -1.76 -7.40
CA PHE A 134 -0.32 -1.70 -7.17
C PHE A 134 -0.80 -0.32 -7.62
N THR A 135 -1.79 -0.25 -8.50
CA THR A 135 -2.31 1.04 -8.96
C THR A 135 -3.73 1.32 -8.48
N ARG A 136 -4.01 2.60 -8.24
CA ARG A 136 -5.34 3.08 -7.86
C ARG A 136 -5.70 4.32 -8.66
N ALA A 137 -6.86 4.29 -9.30
CA ALA A 137 -7.45 5.49 -9.88
C ALA A 137 -7.94 6.44 -8.78
N ILE A 138 -7.63 7.72 -8.93
CA ILE A 138 -7.95 8.79 -7.97
C ILE A 138 -8.52 10.00 -8.69
N LYS A 139 -9.08 10.97 -7.94
CA LYS A 139 -9.49 12.25 -8.52
C LYS A 139 -8.28 13.16 -8.74
N PRO A 140 -8.04 13.64 -9.98
CA PRO A 140 -6.85 14.42 -10.31
C PRO A 140 -6.72 15.74 -9.55
N ASP A 141 -7.85 16.36 -9.28
CA ASP A 141 -8.03 17.69 -8.71
C ASP A 141 -8.23 17.69 -7.18
N GLN A 142 -8.26 16.50 -6.57
CA GLN A 142 -8.45 16.36 -5.13
C GLN A 142 -7.13 15.97 -4.47
N PRO A 143 -6.80 16.53 -3.29
CA PRO A 143 -5.72 16.02 -2.46
C PRO A 143 -5.86 14.50 -2.26
N ALA A 144 -4.72 13.82 -2.22
CA ALA A 144 -4.66 12.38 -1.97
C ALA A 144 -3.63 12.15 -0.89
N GLN A 145 -3.98 11.31 0.08
CA GLN A 145 -3.05 10.85 1.10
C GLN A 145 -2.89 9.35 0.98
N ILE A 146 -1.67 8.85 1.19
CA ILE A 146 -1.34 7.43 1.12
C ILE A 146 -0.93 6.90 2.48
N ALA A 147 -1.24 5.64 2.72
CA ALA A 147 -0.80 4.89 3.87
C ALA A 147 -0.74 3.40 3.55
N TYR A 148 -0.04 2.63 4.38
CA TYR A 148 -0.08 1.18 4.34
C TYR A 148 -0.24 0.53 5.72
N PHE A 149 -0.90 -0.63 5.76
CA PHE A 149 -1.02 -1.44 6.96
C PHE A 149 -0.51 -2.86 6.72
N MET A 150 0.44 -3.29 7.54
CA MET A 150 1.11 -4.60 7.39
C MET A 150 0.22 -5.78 7.80
N GLY A 151 -0.83 -5.58 8.60
CA GLY A 151 -1.44 -6.68 9.33
C GLY A 151 -0.71 -6.98 10.65
N THR A 152 -1.30 -7.87 11.44
CA THR A 152 -0.89 -8.11 12.84
C THR A 152 -0.76 -9.59 13.20
N VAL A 153 -1.26 -10.49 12.36
CA VAL A 153 -1.30 -11.94 12.63
C VAL A 153 -0.30 -12.63 11.72
N ASP A 154 0.84 -13.02 12.29
CA ASP A 154 1.80 -13.91 11.64
C ASP A 154 1.11 -15.20 11.19
N ASN A 155 1.36 -15.64 9.96
CA ASN A 155 0.70 -16.79 9.32
C ASN A 155 -0.84 -16.72 9.31
N GLY A 156 -1.42 -15.51 9.36
CA GLY A 156 -2.86 -15.32 9.29
C GLY A 156 -3.42 -15.66 7.90
N THR A 157 -4.68 -16.10 7.85
CA THR A 157 -5.42 -16.44 6.61
C THR A 157 -6.49 -15.41 6.26
N SER A 158 -6.64 -14.36 7.08
CA SER A 158 -7.65 -13.33 6.89
C SER A 158 -7.03 -12.10 6.22
N ALA A 159 -7.63 -11.63 5.13
CA ALA A 159 -7.25 -10.38 4.49
C ALA A 159 -7.25 -9.18 5.46
N ALA A 160 -8.04 -9.21 6.54
CA ALA A 160 -8.08 -8.13 7.52
C ALA A 160 -6.81 -8.04 8.38
N THR A 161 -6.20 -9.18 8.70
CA THR A 161 -5.26 -9.27 9.83
C THR A 161 -3.98 -10.02 9.51
N ALA A 162 -3.95 -10.84 8.46
CA ALA A 162 -2.75 -11.55 8.04
C ALA A 162 -1.59 -10.56 7.87
N LYS A 163 -0.39 -10.96 8.27
CA LYS A 163 0.77 -10.08 8.24
C LYS A 163 1.49 -10.20 6.90
N ALA A 164 1.84 -9.07 6.30
CA ALA A 164 2.81 -8.95 5.23
C ALA A 164 4.22 -8.87 5.80
N TYR A 165 5.20 -9.40 5.08
CA TYR A 165 6.61 -9.39 5.49
C TYR A 165 7.45 -8.39 4.70
N LYS A 166 6.99 -7.98 3.52
CA LYS A 166 7.58 -6.90 2.72
C LYS A 166 6.77 -5.61 2.83
N TYR A 167 7.46 -4.48 2.95
CA TYR A 167 6.84 -3.17 3.21
C TYR A 167 6.55 -2.42 1.91
N MET A 168 5.69 -1.39 2.01
CA MET A 168 5.53 -0.42 0.92
C MET A 168 6.76 0.48 0.84
N GLU A 169 7.44 0.46 -0.29
CA GLU A 169 8.66 1.20 -0.53
C GLU A 169 8.40 2.66 -0.89
N TYR A 170 7.54 2.86 -1.89
CA TYR A 170 7.25 4.16 -2.49
C TYR A 170 5.79 4.26 -2.89
N ALA A 171 5.26 5.47 -2.93
CA ALA A 171 3.96 5.71 -3.55
C ALA A 171 3.86 7.12 -4.12
N GLY A 172 3.14 7.31 -5.21
CA GLY A 172 2.99 8.67 -5.78
C GLY A 172 2.07 8.77 -6.98
N ARG A 173 1.86 10.01 -7.43
CA ARG A 173 0.94 10.32 -8.54
C ARG A 173 1.54 9.99 -9.89
N THR A 174 1.47 8.73 -10.27
CA THR A 174 2.00 8.20 -11.52
C THR A 174 1.19 6.99 -11.95
N ARG A 175 1.28 6.66 -13.24
CA ARG A 175 0.87 5.35 -13.76
C ARG A 175 2.09 4.49 -14.15
N LYS A 176 3.30 5.02 -13.97
CA LYS A 176 4.55 4.36 -14.29
C LYS A 176 5.08 3.57 -13.09
N GLY A 177 5.15 2.25 -13.27
CA GLY A 177 5.65 1.31 -12.27
C GLY A 177 7.15 1.19 -12.28
N LEU A 178 7.64 0.21 -11.54
CA LEU A 178 9.03 -0.20 -11.56
C LEU A 178 9.42 -0.66 -12.98
N GLY A 179 10.64 -0.32 -13.42
CA GLY A 179 11.13 -0.68 -14.77
C GLY A 179 10.61 0.17 -15.94
N GLU A 180 9.50 0.91 -15.80
CA GLU A 180 8.81 1.55 -16.95
C GLU A 180 9.30 2.96 -17.33
N TYR A 181 10.33 3.47 -16.64
CA TYR A 181 10.96 4.76 -16.93
C TYR A 181 12.46 4.71 -16.64
N ALA A 182 13.20 5.63 -17.27
CA ALA A 182 14.64 5.75 -17.09
C ALA A 182 14.96 5.99 -15.61
N GLY A 183 15.88 5.20 -15.04
CA GLY A 183 16.28 5.33 -13.64
C GLY A 183 15.40 4.58 -12.62
N SER A 184 14.27 4.01 -13.04
CA SER A 184 13.32 3.30 -12.17
C SER A 184 13.96 2.26 -11.22
N LYS A 185 14.92 1.47 -11.71
CA LYS A 185 15.66 0.45 -10.93
C LYS A 185 16.73 1.01 -9.97
N LYS A 186 16.97 2.33 -9.97
CA LYS A 186 18.02 2.99 -9.17
C LYS A 186 17.47 3.86 -8.05
N GLY A 187 16.21 3.65 -7.65
CA GLY A 187 15.54 4.50 -6.66
C GLY A 187 15.22 5.91 -7.17
N ASP A 188 15.12 6.09 -8.50
CA ASP A 188 14.65 7.36 -9.06
C ASP A 188 13.18 7.59 -8.68
N LEU A 189 12.90 8.72 -8.05
CA LEU A 189 11.60 9.10 -7.53
C LEU A 189 10.77 9.96 -8.50
N ASN A 190 11.19 10.05 -9.78
CA ASN A 190 10.63 10.98 -10.77
C ASN A 190 10.05 10.32 -12.03
N PRO A 191 9.15 9.33 -11.92
CA PRO A 191 8.37 8.90 -13.08
C PRO A 191 7.54 10.06 -13.67
N THR A 192 7.05 9.89 -14.91
CA THR A 192 6.09 10.84 -15.49
C THR A 192 4.83 10.90 -14.62
N ARG A 193 4.56 12.10 -14.09
CA ARG A 193 3.40 12.37 -13.24
C ARG A 193 2.08 12.08 -13.96
N ASN A 194 1.16 11.46 -13.23
CA ASN A 194 -0.23 11.32 -13.64
C ASN A 194 -1.13 11.51 -12.42
N ASN A 195 -1.82 12.65 -12.34
CA ASN A 195 -2.60 12.97 -11.15
C ASN A 195 -3.89 12.15 -11.00
N ALA A 196 -4.30 11.40 -12.04
CA ALA A 196 -5.46 10.51 -11.99
C ALA A 196 -5.15 9.14 -11.38
N TRP A 197 -3.89 8.87 -11.03
CA TRP A 197 -3.45 7.55 -10.56
C TRP A 197 -2.49 7.68 -9.39
N ILE A 198 -2.52 6.67 -8.51
CA ILE A 198 -1.46 6.38 -7.56
C ILE A 198 -0.86 5.04 -7.92
N ASP A 199 0.45 4.98 -7.95
CA ASP A 199 1.24 3.76 -7.98
C ASP A 199 1.81 3.54 -6.58
N PHE A 200 1.66 2.35 -6.03
CA PHE A 200 2.28 1.90 -4.78
C PHE A 200 3.27 0.80 -5.11
N ARG A 201 4.48 0.92 -4.58
CA ARG A 201 5.55 -0.05 -4.79
C ARG A 201 5.74 -0.90 -3.57
N SER A 202 5.65 -2.20 -3.76
CA SER A 202 5.91 -3.20 -2.73
C SER A 202 6.04 -4.54 -3.41
N ASP A 203 7.03 -5.30 -3.00
CA ASP A 203 7.15 -6.69 -3.42
C ASP A 203 6.12 -7.57 -2.70
N THR A 204 5.36 -8.34 -3.44
CA THR A 204 4.51 -9.41 -2.90
C THR A 204 4.80 -10.66 -3.70
N ASN A 205 5.31 -11.70 -3.04
CA ASN A 205 5.62 -12.97 -3.66
C ASN A 205 5.30 -14.13 -2.71
N ALA A 206 4.83 -15.26 -3.25
CA ALA A 206 4.47 -16.40 -2.41
C ALA A 206 5.64 -17.34 -2.14
N ASP A 207 6.67 -17.31 -2.98
CA ASP A 207 7.85 -18.16 -2.86
C ASP A 207 9.09 -17.40 -3.37
N ASP A 208 9.81 -16.76 -2.46
CA ASP A 208 11.01 -15.99 -2.81
C ASP A 208 12.25 -16.92 -2.80
N PRO A 209 12.87 -17.20 -3.96
CA PRO A 209 13.98 -18.15 -4.05
C PRO A 209 15.27 -17.63 -3.42
N ASP A 210 15.34 -16.33 -3.09
CA ASP A 210 16.51 -15.76 -2.45
C ASP A 210 16.64 -16.29 -1.00
N ALA A 211 17.72 -17.00 -0.68
CA ALA A 211 17.80 -17.82 0.53
C ALA A 211 18.15 -17.07 1.83
N ASN A 212 18.11 -15.74 1.87
CA ASN A 212 18.67 -14.96 2.97
C ASN A 212 17.63 -14.13 3.74
N PRO A 213 16.93 -14.71 4.72
CA PRO A 213 16.25 -13.93 5.75
C PRO A 213 17.22 -12.93 6.42
N PRO A 214 16.78 -11.71 6.79
CA PRO A 214 15.45 -11.16 6.62
C PRO A 214 15.18 -10.47 5.26
N PHE A 215 16.03 -10.70 4.27
CA PHE A 215 16.13 -9.92 3.04
C PHE A 215 15.31 -10.49 1.89
N SER A 216 15.03 -11.79 1.97
CA SER A 216 14.07 -12.49 1.15
C SER A 216 13.13 -13.25 2.08
N PHE A 217 11.88 -12.80 2.06
CA PHE A 217 10.79 -13.48 2.71
C PHE A 217 9.70 -13.60 1.67
N SER A 218 9.27 -14.84 1.44
CA SER A 218 7.95 -15.09 0.90
C SER A 218 6.93 -14.26 1.69
N SER A 219 6.33 -13.30 1.01
CA SER A 219 5.27 -12.45 1.53
C SER A 219 4.05 -12.65 0.65
N PRO A 220 3.36 -13.80 0.74
CA PRO A 220 2.19 -14.09 -0.09
C PRO A 220 1.10 -13.04 0.11
N TRP A 221 1.06 -12.46 1.31
CA TRP A 221 0.26 -11.30 1.61
C TRP A 221 1.02 -10.00 1.32
N SER A 222 0.41 -9.12 0.53
CA SER A 222 0.86 -7.72 0.45
C SER A 222 0.43 -6.94 1.69
N PRO A 223 1.07 -5.80 2.01
CA PRO A 223 0.44 -4.79 2.86
C PRO A 223 -0.90 -4.34 2.26
N TRP A 224 -1.78 -3.82 3.09
CA TRP A 224 -2.89 -3.00 2.60
C TRP A 224 -2.33 -1.68 2.09
N MET A 225 -2.48 -1.42 0.80
CA MET A 225 -2.17 -0.12 0.18
C MET A 225 -3.43 0.73 0.19
N MET A 226 -3.37 1.90 0.80
CA MET A 226 -4.54 2.73 1.03
C MET A 226 -4.34 4.14 0.47
N VAL A 227 -5.39 4.66 -0.17
CA VAL A 227 -5.50 6.08 -0.51
C VAL A 227 -6.72 6.68 0.17
N HIS A 228 -6.55 7.85 0.77
CA HIS A 228 -7.60 8.67 1.34
C HIS A 228 -7.85 9.89 0.44
N GLN A 229 -9.11 10.14 0.10
CA GLN A 229 -9.56 11.34 -0.62
C GLN A 229 -10.97 11.77 -0.20
N ILE A 230 -11.29 13.03 -0.45
CA ILE A 230 -12.68 13.49 -0.51
C ILE A 230 -13.25 13.17 -1.90
N CYS A 231 -14.31 12.35 -1.95
CA CYS A 231 -15.04 12.07 -3.18
C CYS A 231 -16.38 12.82 -3.16
N ALA A 232 -16.41 14.10 -3.60
CA ALA A 232 -17.58 14.98 -3.46
C ALA A 232 -18.93 14.39 -3.91
N ASN A 233 -18.93 13.48 -4.89
CA ASN A 233 -20.14 12.84 -5.41
C ASN A 233 -20.29 11.36 -4.96
N GLY A 234 -19.58 10.95 -3.92
CA GLY A 234 -19.47 9.58 -3.45
C GLY A 234 -18.55 8.71 -4.32
N ILE A 235 -18.71 7.39 -4.19
CA ILE A 235 -17.94 6.38 -4.93
C ILE A 235 -18.82 5.63 -5.93
N LYS A 236 -18.21 5.06 -6.96
CA LYS A 236 -18.87 4.14 -7.89
C LYS A 236 -17.97 2.94 -8.21
N PRO A 237 -18.52 1.75 -8.52
CA PRO A 237 -17.74 0.71 -9.13
C PRO A 237 -17.30 1.14 -10.53
N ALA A 238 -16.07 0.81 -10.90
CA ALA A 238 -15.54 0.97 -12.23
C ALA A 238 -14.64 -0.24 -12.55
N GLN A 239 -14.62 -0.67 -13.80
CA GLN A 239 -13.51 -1.52 -14.24
C GLN A 239 -12.26 -0.65 -14.35
N VAL A 240 -11.23 -1.02 -13.60
CA VAL A 240 -9.95 -0.33 -13.57
C VAL A 240 -8.93 -1.31 -14.13
N GLY A 241 -8.42 -1.02 -15.33
CA GLY A 241 -7.29 -1.76 -15.89
C GLY A 241 -6.01 -1.47 -15.11
N ASN A 242 -5.06 -2.41 -15.16
CA ASN A 242 -3.70 -2.28 -14.62
C ASN A 242 -3.66 -2.11 -13.11
N LYS A 243 -4.62 -2.68 -12.38
CA LYS A 243 -4.70 -2.52 -10.92
C LYS A 243 -3.48 -3.13 -10.21
N LEU A 244 -2.86 -4.12 -10.83
CA LEU A 244 -1.62 -4.78 -10.41
C LEU A 244 -0.72 -4.95 -11.63
N ARG A 245 0.60 -4.87 -11.46
CA ARG A 245 1.59 -5.42 -12.40
C ARG A 245 2.23 -6.67 -11.79
N LEU A 246 2.12 -7.77 -12.52
CA LEU A 246 2.62 -9.07 -12.11
C LEU A 246 3.80 -9.47 -13.00
N HIS A 247 4.89 -9.89 -12.37
CA HIS A 247 6.10 -10.42 -13.01
C HIS A 247 6.28 -11.89 -12.62
N GLN A 248 6.74 -12.71 -13.58
CA GLN A 248 7.09 -14.11 -13.33
C GLN A 248 8.59 -14.19 -13.06
N GLY A 249 9.02 -14.78 -11.94
CA GLY A 249 10.45 -14.99 -11.66
C GLY A 249 11.26 -13.73 -11.30
N GLY A 250 10.59 -12.69 -10.78
CA GLY A 250 11.23 -11.45 -10.33
C GLY A 250 11.39 -10.36 -11.41
N GLU A 251 12.09 -9.28 -11.06
CA GLU A 251 12.13 -7.99 -11.79
C GLU A 251 12.94 -7.97 -13.13
N GLU A 252 13.46 -9.10 -13.62
CA GLU A 252 14.54 -9.14 -14.62
C GLU A 252 14.13 -9.68 -16.01
N GLY A 253 13.32 -8.90 -16.74
CA GLY A 253 13.20 -9.00 -18.20
C GLY A 253 12.03 -9.83 -18.74
N GLN A 254 11.10 -10.24 -17.88
CA GLN A 254 9.87 -10.97 -18.24
C GLN A 254 8.73 -10.01 -18.62
N PRO A 255 7.77 -10.44 -19.46
CA PRO A 255 6.62 -9.62 -19.84
C PRO A 255 5.63 -9.41 -18.68
N ASP A 256 5.17 -8.17 -18.52
CA ASP A 256 4.16 -7.81 -17.52
C ASP A 256 2.82 -8.49 -17.82
N VAL A 257 2.22 -9.08 -16.79
CA VAL A 257 0.81 -9.49 -16.83
C VAL A 257 -0.02 -8.41 -16.15
N GLU A 258 -0.87 -7.75 -16.92
CA GLU A 258 -1.84 -6.78 -16.41
C GLU A 258 -3.07 -7.48 -15.83
N VAL A 259 -3.39 -7.20 -14.57
CA VAL A 259 -4.62 -7.69 -13.94
C VAL A 259 -5.73 -6.64 -14.05
N TYR A 260 -6.81 -7.02 -14.73
CA TYR A 260 -8.04 -6.21 -14.84
C TYR A 260 -9.01 -6.62 -13.72
N ALA A 261 -9.44 -5.65 -12.91
CA ALA A 261 -10.40 -5.92 -11.85
C ALA A 261 -11.40 -4.77 -11.66
N SER A 262 -12.60 -5.12 -11.20
CA SER A 262 -13.56 -4.12 -10.75
C SER A 262 -13.08 -3.52 -9.43
N ALA A 263 -13.01 -2.20 -9.35
CA ALA A 263 -12.62 -1.47 -8.16
C ALA A 263 -13.56 -0.28 -7.93
N TYR A 264 -13.61 0.22 -6.71
CA TYR A 264 -14.32 1.47 -6.44
C TYR A 264 -13.41 2.66 -6.70
N VAL A 265 -13.98 3.72 -7.29
CA VAL A 265 -13.34 5.01 -7.56
C VAL A 265 -14.25 6.14 -7.11
N CYS A 266 -13.69 7.31 -6.82
CA CYS A 266 -14.48 8.52 -6.61
C CYS A 266 -15.31 8.86 -7.87
N LYS A 267 -16.58 9.23 -7.68
CA LYS A 267 -17.50 9.64 -8.76
C LYS A 267 -17.17 11.01 -9.32
#